data_AF-K2CWQ1-F1
#
_entry.id   AF-K2CWQ1-F1
#
_cell.length_a   1.000
_cell.length_b   1.000
_cell.length_c   1.000
_cell.angle_alpha   90.00
_cell.angle_beta   90.00
_cell.angle_gamma   90.00
#
_symmetry.space_group_name_H-M   'P 1'
#
loop_
_entity.id
_entity.type
_entity.pdbx_description
1 polymer ?
#
loop_
_entity_poly.entity_id
_entity_poly.type
_entity_poly.pdbx_seq_one_letter_code
_entity_poly.pdbx_strand_id
1 'polypeptide(L)'
;MKLPSKLFNFLMSAFWGVHLHDYNCGLKLYKKDAAKSLSLYGGMHRFIPLLASEKGFEVTEIPIVHDPRKYGKSKYGFSKVFKDIPDMFTILFLTKYAKRPLHFFGLVGGVLSVIGFLILLYLTIIHFLGHSIGTRPLLTFGMLLMLAGLQILFTGFTADLIISLSERDKTSKTLDDLIKYKSE
;
A
#
# COMPACT_ATOMS: atom_id res chain seq x y z
N MET A 1 -0.71 27.20 6.81
CA MET A 1 -0.29 25.78 6.92
C MET A 1 -1.45 24.91 6.42
N LYS A 2 -1.26 24.13 5.34
CA LYS A 2 -2.36 23.62 4.52
C LYS A 2 -2.89 22.28 5.07
N LEU A 3 -4.19 22.22 5.39
CA LEU A 3 -4.97 21.00 5.71
C LEU A 3 -4.48 19.71 5.00
N PRO A 4 -4.24 19.70 3.67
CA PRO A 4 -3.79 18.50 2.96
C PRO A 4 -2.44 17.94 3.43
N SER A 5 -1.50 18.80 3.82
CA SER A 5 -0.20 18.36 4.34
C SER A 5 -0.32 17.72 5.72
N LYS A 6 -1.22 18.24 6.57
CA LYS A 6 -1.48 17.68 7.89
C LYS A 6 -2.11 16.29 7.79
N LEU A 7 -3.05 16.10 6.85
CA LEU A 7 -3.68 14.80 6.61
C LEU A 7 -2.65 13.77 6.13
N PHE A 8 -1.76 14.14 5.21
CA PHE A 8 -0.70 13.24 4.74
C PHE A 8 0.26 12.85 5.87
N ASN A 9 0.72 13.82 6.67
CA ASN A 9 1.62 13.56 7.79
C ASN A 9 0.94 12.69 8.88
N PHE A 10 -0.35 12.92 9.15
CA PHE A 10 -1.13 12.11 10.08
C PHE A 10 -1.28 10.66 9.59
N LEU A 11 -1.62 10.46 8.31
CA LEU A 11 -1.73 9.13 7.72
C LEU A 11 -0.38 8.40 7.76
N MET A 12 0.72 9.07 7.40
CA MET A 12 2.07 8.51 7.51
C MET A 12 2.42 8.08 8.95
N SER A 13 2.12 8.94 9.93
CA SER A 13 2.40 8.63 11.33
C SER A 13 1.54 7.48 11.85
N ALA A 14 0.25 7.44 11.51
CA ALA A 14 -0.67 6.40 11.95
C ALA A 14 -0.35 5.01 11.37
N PHE A 15 0.07 4.94 10.11
CA PHE A 15 0.31 3.65 9.44
C PHE A 15 1.68 3.02 9.76
N TRP A 16 2.68 3.84 10.11
CA TRP A 16 4.06 3.36 10.32
C TRP A 16 4.72 3.76 11.64
N GLY A 17 4.06 4.53 12.50
CA GLY A 17 4.56 4.86 13.84
C GLY A 17 5.74 5.84 13.89
N VAL A 18 6.29 6.23 12.74
CA VAL A 18 7.29 7.30 12.65
C VAL A 18 6.57 8.64 12.84
N HIS A 19 7.08 9.50 13.71
CA HIS A 19 6.49 10.83 13.94
C HIS A 19 7.44 11.89 13.37
N LEU A 20 7.18 12.33 12.15
CA LEU A 20 7.89 13.44 11.49
C LEU A 20 6.90 14.56 11.17
N HIS A 21 7.30 15.81 11.41
CA HIS A 21 6.48 16.98 11.08
C HIS A 21 6.49 17.28 9.59
N ASP A 22 7.59 17.00 8.88
CA ASP A 22 7.67 17.13 7.42
C ASP A 22 8.39 15.97 6.72
N TYR A 23 7.61 14.99 6.26
CA TYR A 23 8.10 13.90 5.41
C TYR A 23 8.64 14.36 4.06
N ASN A 24 8.17 15.51 3.57
CA ASN A 24 8.48 16.05 2.25
C ASN A 24 9.64 17.06 2.27
N CYS A 25 10.32 17.23 3.41
CA CYS A 25 11.51 18.06 3.47
C CYS A 25 12.57 17.55 2.47
N GLY A 26 13.16 18.47 1.71
CA GLY A 26 14.17 18.14 0.69
C GLY A 26 15.55 17.85 1.26
N LEU A 27 15.84 18.31 2.47
CA LEU A 27 17.12 18.09 3.15
C LEU A 27 17.02 16.86 4.04
N LYS A 28 17.77 15.80 3.70
CA LYS A 28 17.82 14.55 4.47
C LYS A 28 19.27 14.08 4.54
N LEU A 29 19.73 13.74 5.74
CA LEU A 29 21.10 13.27 6.01
C LEU A 29 21.05 11.81 6.44
N TYR A 30 21.95 10.99 5.90
CA TYR A 30 21.99 9.55 6.18
C TYR A 30 23.41 9.09 6.47
N LYS A 31 23.54 8.12 7.37
CA LYS A 31 24.78 7.35 7.49
C LYS A 31 24.99 6.52 6.22
N LYS A 32 26.25 6.27 5.88
CA LYS A 32 26.65 5.50 4.68
C LYS A 32 25.95 4.13 4.63
N ASP A 33 25.85 3.44 5.76
CA ASP A 33 25.26 2.11 5.84
C ASP A 33 23.75 2.14 5.62
N ALA A 34 23.07 3.14 6.18
CA ALA A 34 21.64 3.36 5.93
C ALA A 34 21.40 3.64 4.44
N ALA A 35 22.16 4.56 3.84
CA ALA A 35 22.05 4.91 2.43
C ALA A 35 22.28 3.72 1.49
N LYS A 36 23.29 2.88 1.77
CA LYS A 36 23.58 1.68 0.98
C LYS A 36 22.53 0.58 1.14
N SER A 37 21.90 0.50 2.31
CA SER A 37 20.86 -0.50 2.55
C SER A 37 19.58 -0.19 1.76
N LEU A 38 19.30 1.07 1.43
CA LEU A 38 18.04 1.50 0.83
C LEU A 38 18.01 1.22 -0.68
N SER A 39 17.11 0.34 -1.11
CA SER A 39 16.80 0.12 -2.53
C SER A 39 15.66 1.04 -2.94
N LEU A 40 15.99 2.19 -3.56
CA LEU A 40 15.00 3.16 -4.00
C LEU A 40 14.55 2.85 -5.43
N TYR A 41 13.25 2.65 -5.63
CA TYR A 41 12.64 2.56 -6.95
C TYR A 41 11.76 3.80 -7.20
N GLY A 42 11.51 4.15 -8.47
CA GLY A 42 10.98 5.45 -8.90
C GLY A 42 9.87 6.03 -8.01
N GLY A 43 10.01 7.30 -7.59
CA GLY A 43 9.04 8.00 -6.73
C GLY A 43 9.22 7.79 -5.21
N MET A 44 9.97 6.77 -4.76
CA MET A 44 10.15 6.44 -3.33
C MET A 44 11.06 7.39 -2.54
N HIS A 45 11.73 8.35 -3.20
CA HIS A 45 12.64 9.31 -2.56
C HIS A 45 11.97 10.14 -1.45
N ARG A 46 10.65 10.31 -1.50
CA ARG A 46 9.89 11.01 -0.45
C ARG A 46 9.76 10.17 0.82
N PHE A 47 9.77 8.85 0.67
CA PHE A 47 9.51 7.85 1.71
C PHE A 47 10.80 7.20 2.23
N ILE A 48 11.96 7.79 1.96
CA ILE A 48 13.24 7.30 2.48
C ILE A 48 13.26 7.20 4.02
N PRO A 49 12.79 8.20 4.79
CA PRO A 49 12.78 8.10 6.26
C PRO A 49 11.97 6.89 6.72
N LEU A 50 10.88 6.61 6.01
CA LEU A 50 10.02 5.47 6.29
C LEU A 50 10.71 4.13 6.02
N LEU A 51 11.31 3.99 4.83
CA LEU A 51 12.07 2.80 4.45
C LEU A 51 13.26 2.55 5.37
N ALA A 52 13.91 3.61 5.85
CA ALA A 52 14.99 3.52 6.83
C ALA A 52 14.48 2.99 8.18
N SER A 53 13.36 3.50 8.66
CA SER A 53 12.74 3.03 9.91
C SER A 53 12.29 1.58 9.82
N GLU A 54 11.74 1.14 8.68
CA GLU A 54 11.35 -0.27 8.48
C GLU A 54 12.57 -1.20 8.49
N LYS A 55 13.72 -0.73 8.03
CA LYS A 55 15.01 -1.45 8.12
C LYS A 55 15.65 -1.39 9.51
N GLY A 56 14.99 -0.77 10.49
CA GLY A 56 15.45 -0.69 11.87
C GLY A 56 16.43 0.45 12.15
N PHE A 57 16.59 1.42 11.23
CA PHE A 57 17.38 2.62 11.50
C PHE A 57 16.59 3.63 12.31
N GLU A 58 17.26 4.30 13.25
CA GLU A 58 16.68 5.42 13.98
C GLU A 58 16.57 6.66 13.08
N VAL A 59 15.39 7.28 13.08
CA VAL A 59 15.06 8.44 12.26
C VAL A 59 14.62 9.57 13.18
N THR A 60 15.33 10.69 13.12
CA THR A 60 15.02 11.90 13.90
C THR A 60 14.85 13.11 13.00
N GLU A 61 14.09 14.10 13.47
CA GLU A 61 13.92 15.40 12.84
C GLU A 61 14.72 16.45 13.62
N ILE A 62 15.46 17.30 12.90
CA ILE A 62 16.17 18.43 13.49
C ILE A 62 15.54 19.71 12.93
N PRO A 63 15.06 20.63 13.78
CA PRO A 63 14.45 21.86 13.31
C PRO A 63 15.49 22.72 12.58
N ILE A 64 15.15 23.12 11.35
CA ILE A 64 15.97 24.04 10.55
C ILE A 64 15.14 25.27 10.19
N VAL A 65 15.78 26.43 10.20
CA VAL A 65 15.13 27.67 9.78
C VAL A 65 15.10 27.68 8.25
N HIS A 66 13.89 27.65 7.69
CA HIS A 66 13.69 27.84 6.26
C HIS A 66 13.38 29.30 5.97
N ASP A 67 14.19 29.93 5.12
CA ASP A 67 13.88 31.26 4.62
C ASP A 67 12.54 31.28 3.87
N PRO A 68 11.69 32.29 4.10
CA PRO A 68 10.44 32.42 3.39
C PRO A 68 10.70 32.56 1.90
N ARG A 69 9.94 31.78 1.11
CA ARG A 69 10.12 31.70 -0.33
C ARG A 69 9.89 33.09 -0.97
N LYS A 70 10.95 33.69 -1.53
CA LYS A 70 10.87 35.03 -2.15
C LYS A 70 10.12 35.03 -3.50
N TYR A 71 10.08 33.89 -4.20
CA TYR A 71 9.44 33.77 -5.52
C TYR A 71 8.72 32.42 -5.72
N GLY A 72 7.60 32.47 -6.46
CA GLY A 72 6.83 31.29 -6.91
C GLY A 72 5.63 30.92 -6.02
N LYS A 73 4.53 30.47 -6.65
CA LYS A 73 3.35 29.93 -5.93
C LYS A 73 3.62 28.51 -5.43
N SER A 74 3.13 28.19 -4.24
CA SER A 74 3.20 26.82 -3.70
C SER A 74 2.48 25.84 -4.64
N LYS A 75 3.21 24.85 -5.17
CA LYS A 75 2.65 23.71 -5.93
C LYS A 75 1.86 22.70 -5.06
N TYR A 76 1.77 22.90 -3.75
CA TYR A 76 0.86 22.14 -2.87
C TYR A 76 -0.58 22.65 -3.03
N GLY A 77 -1.27 22.09 -4.03
CA GLY A 77 -2.72 22.22 -4.23
C GLY A 77 -3.43 20.89 -3.97
N PHE A 78 -4.76 20.89 -4.00
CA PHE A 78 -5.57 19.68 -3.83
C PHE A 78 -5.23 18.57 -4.83
N SER A 79 -4.85 18.90 -6.08
CA SER A 79 -4.46 17.88 -7.07
C SER A 79 -3.22 17.09 -6.67
N LYS A 80 -2.38 17.65 -5.80
CA LYS A 80 -1.18 16.96 -5.31
C LYS A 80 -1.55 15.86 -4.31
N VAL A 81 -2.58 16.06 -3.50
CA VAL A 81 -3.10 15.05 -2.55
C VAL A 81 -3.63 13.82 -3.29
N PHE A 82 -4.36 14.02 -4.38
CA PHE A 82 -4.87 12.93 -5.22
C PHE A 82 -3.76 12.13 -5.92
N LYS A 83 -2.56 12.69 -6.07
CA LYS A 83 -1.37 11.95 -6.55
C LYS A 83 -0.59 11.30 -5.42
N ASP A 84 -0.42 12.01 -4.31
CA ASP A 84 0.42 11.57 -3.19
C ASP A 84 -0.25 10.43 -2.38
N ILE A 85 -1.60 10.34 -2.34
CA ILE A 85 -2.32 9.24 -1.67
C ILE A 85 -2.11 7.89 -2.38
N PRO A 86 -2.34 7.74 -3.70
CA PRO A 86 -2.03 6.51 -4.42
C PRO A 86 -0.55 6.10 -4.31
N ASP A 87 0.38 7.06 -4.36
CA ASP A 87 1.81 6.80 -4.17
C ASP A 87 2.10 6.25 -2.77
N MET A 88 1.47 6.81 -1.74
CA MET A 88 1.53 6.30 -0.36
C MET A 88 1.00 4.87 -0.27
N PHE A 89 -0.17 4.58 -0.85
CA PHE A 89 -0.74 3.23 -0.87
C PHE A 89 0.18 2.25 -1.60
N THR A 90 0.76 2.67 -2.72
CA THR A 90 1.73 1.87 -3.48
C THR A 90 2.92 1.52 -2.62
N ILE A 91 3.45 2.47 -1.85
CA ILE A 91 4.63 2.24 -1.00
C ILE A 91 4.29 1.41 0.23
N LEU A 92 3.14 1.65 0.88
CA LEU A 92 2.59 0.74 1.92
C LEU A 92 2.56 -0.69 1.42
N PHE A 93 2.00 -0.86 0.23
CA PHE A 93 1.85 -2.16 -0.39
C PHE A 93 3.22 -2.78 -0.69
N LEU A 94 4.14 -2.03 -1.29
CA LEU A 94 5.48 -2.51 -1.65
C LEU A 94 6.39 -2.81 -0.46
N THR A 95 6.22 -2.11 0.66
CA THR A 95 7.02 -2.32 1.88
C THR A 95 6.44 -3.43 2.73
N LYS A 96 5.17 -3.28 3.11
CA LYS A 96 4.53 -4.13 4.12
C LYS A 96 3.93 -5.40 3.54
N TYR A 97 3.41 -5.36 2.31
CA TYR A 97 2.60 -6.44 1.73
C TYR A 97 3.23 -7.10 0.49
N ALA A 98 4.33 -6.58 -0.05
CA ALA A 98 5.01 -7.16 -1.22
C ALA A 98 5.44 -8.61 -1.03
N LYS A 99 5.68 -9.03 0.22
CA LYS A 99 6.08 -10.41 0.53
C LYS A 99 4.88 -11.37 0.64
N ARG A 100 3.67 -10.86 0.89
CA ARG A 100 2.43 -11.65 1.10
C ARG A 100 1.20 -10.83 0.69
N PRO A 101 1.00 -10.54 -0.61
CA PRO A 101 -0.11 -9.73 -1.10
C PRO A 101 -1.48 -10.35 -0.77
N LEU A 102 -1.55 -11.68 -0.69
CA LEU A 102 -2.77 -12.40 -0.33
C LEU A 102 -3.31 -12.00 1.04
N HIS A 103 -2.46 -11.62 2.00
CA HIS A 103 -2.97 -11.25 3.33
C HIS A 103 -3.76 -9.93 3.30
N PHE A 104 -3.34 -8.98 2.47
CA PHE A 104 -4.02 -7.69 2.33
C PHE A 104 -5.31 -7.84 1.51
N PHE A 105 -5.20 -8.33 0.28
CA PHE A 105 -6.35 -8.50 -0.60
C PHE A 105 -7.29 -9.62 -0.12
N GLY A 106 -6.75 -10.64 0.53
CA GLY A 106 -7.50 -11.73 1.16
C GLY A 106 -8.40 -11.26 2.28
N LEU A 107 -7.88 -10.45 3.22
CA LEU A 107 -8.68 -9.88 4.30
C LEU A 107 -9.76 -8.95 3.75
N VAL A 108 -9.39 -7.99 2.89
CA VAL A 108 -10.34 -7.02 2.34
C VAL A 108 -11.39 -7.72 1.49
N GLY A 109 -10.98 -8.53 0.52
CA GLY A 109 -11.89 -9.27 -0.35
C GLY A 109 -12.77 -10.25 0.43
N GLY A 110 -12.20 -10.93 1.43
CA GLY A 110 -12.93 -11.86 2.30
C GLY A 110 -14.03 -11.17 3.09
N VAL A 111 -13.72 -10.05 3.75
CA VAL A 111 -14.73 -9.26 4.49
C VAL A 111 -15.84 -8.78 3.57
N LEU A 112 -15.52 -8.25 2.38
CA LEU A 112 -16.53 -7.85 1.40
C LEU A 112 -17.39 -9.06 0.96
N SER A 113 -16.76 -10.19 0.59
CA SER A 113 -17.49 -11.39 0.18
C SER A 113 -18.41 -11.93 1.28
N VAL A 114 -17.99 -11.93 2.55
CA VAL A 114 -18.84 -12.34 3.67
C VAL A 114 -20.02 -11.39 3.84
N ILE A 115 -19.80 -10.07 3.79
CA ILE A 115 -20.90 -9.09 3.90
C ILE A 115 -21.89 -9.27 2.75
N GLY A 116 -21.40 -9.40 1.52
CA GLY A 116 -22.23 -9.64 0.34
C GLY A 116 -23.03 -10.95 0.47
N PHE A 117 -22.38 -12.02 0.94
CA PHE A 117 -23.03 -13.31 1.18
C PHE A 117 -24.13 -13.21 2.24
N LEU A 118 -23.90 -12.52 3.36
CA LEU A 118 -24.91 -12.33 4.41
C LEU A 118 -26.13 -11.55 3.91
N ILE A 119 -25.91 -10.51 3.10
CA ILE A 119 -27.01 -9.73 2.48
C ILE A 119 -27.83 -10.62 1.53
N LEU A 120 -27.17 -11.42 0.70
CA LEU A 120 -27.84 -12.33 -0.22
C LEU A 120 -28.56 -13.48 0.51
N LEU A 121 -27.98 -13.99 1.59
CA LEU A 121 -28.59 -15.02 2.43
C LEU A 121 -29.87 -14.49 3.09
N TYR A 122 -29.80 -13.28 3.66
CA TYR A 122 -30.96 -12.61 4.24
C TYR A 122 -32.10 -12.42 3.22
N LEU A 123 -31.77 -11.96 2.01
CA LEU A 123 -32.76 -11.82 0.94
C LEU A 123 -33.31 -13.17 0.48
N THR A 124 -32.48 -14.20 0.39
CA THR A 124 -32.91 -15.56 0.05
C THR A 124 -33.94 -16.08 1.05
N ILE A 125 -33.73 -15.87 2.35
CA ILE A 125 -34.69 -16.28 3.39
C ILE A 125 -36.04 -15.58 3.19
N ILE A 126 -36.04 -14.26 2.95
CA ILE A 126 -37.26 -13.48 2.68
C ILE A 126 -37.97 -13.97 1.41
N HIS A 127 -37.22 -14.50 0.44
CA HIS A 127 -37.79 -15.03 -0.80
C HIS A 127 -38.63 -16.27 -0.52
N PHE A 128 -38.09 -17.17 0.31
CA PHE A 128 -38.79 -18.37 0.76
C PHE A 128 -40.06 -18.04 1.59
N LEU A 129 -40.11 -16.86 2.22
CA LEU A 129 -41.29 -16.31 2.89
C LEU A 129 -42.33 -15.69 1.92
N GLY A 130 -42.21 -15.92 0.61
CA GLY A 130 -43.22 -15.55 -0.40
C GLY A 130 -43.18 -14.09 -0.85
N HIS A 131 -42.17 -13.31 -0.46
CA HIS A 131 -42.06 -11.90 -0.86
C HIS A 131 -41.27 -11.77 -2.17
N SER A 132 -41.76 -10.91 -3.09
CA SER A 132 -41.05 -10.58 -4.33
C SER A 132 -39.87 -9.64 -4.03
N ILE A 133 -38.67 -10.03 -4.48
CA ILE A 133 -37.39 -9.36 -4.15
C ILE A 133 -36.75 -8.68 -5.37
N GLY A 134 -37.19 -8.99 -6.59
CA GLY A 134 -36.51 -8.56 -7.82
C GLY A 134 -36.34 -7.05 -7.99
N THR A 135 -37.19 -6.23 -7.36
CA THR A 135 -37.13 -4.75 -7.43
C THR A 135 -36.34 -4.09 -6.30
N ARG A 136 -35.81 -4.85 -5.33
CA ARG A 136 -35.07 -4.28 -4.20
C ARG A 136 -33.63 -3.97 -4.60
N PRO A 137 -33.16 -2.70 -4.51
CA PRO A 137 -31.78 -2.34 -4.83
C PRO A 137 -30.74 -3.03 -3.92
N LEU A 138 -31.20 -3.61 -2.81
CA LEU A 138 -30.36 -4.40 -1.91
C LEU A 138 -29.87 -5.72 -2.54
N LEU A 139 -30.63 -6.31 -3.47
CA LEU A 139 -30.24 -7.52 -4.19
C LEU A 139 -29.06 -7.24 -5.11
N THR A 140 -29.18 -6.20 -5.95
CA THR A 140 -28.11 -5.78 -6.85
C THR A 140 -26.87 -5.34 -6.08
N PHE A 141 -27.05 -4.61 -4.97
CA PHE A 141 -25.94 -4.25 -4.09
C PHE A 141 -25.23 -5.47 -3.50
N GLY A 142 -25.97 -6.44 -2.94
CA GLY A 142 -25.40 -7.67 -2.38
C GLY A 142 -24.63 -8.49 -3.41
N MET A 143 -25.19 -8.62 -4.62
CA MET A 143 -24.51 -9.31 -5.74
C MET A 143 -23.22 -8.60 -6.15
N LEU A 144 -23.26 -7.28 -6.34
CA LEU A 144 -22.07 -6.50 -6.71
C LEU A 144 -20.99 -6.59 -5.65
N LEU A 145 -21.36 -6.53 -4.37
CA LEU A 145 -20.43 -6.58 -3.26
C LEU A 145 -19.77 -7.96 -3.15
N MET A 146 -20.55 -9.04 -3.37
CA MET A 146 -20.00 -10.40 -3.41
C MET A 146 -19.07 -10.63 -4.61
N LEU A 147 -19.45 -10.16 -5.80
CA LEU A 147 -18.62 -10.23 -7.01
C LEU A 147 -17.32 -9.45 -6.85
N ALA A 148 -17.40 -8.22 -6.35
CA ALA A 148 -16.23 -7.38 -6.09
C ALA A 148 -15.30 -8.00 -5.05
N GLY A 149 -15.84 -8.53 -3.95
CA GLY A 149 -15.06 -9.24 -2.93
C GLY A 149 -14.30 -10.43 -3.53
N LEU A 150 -14.98 -11.25 -4.34
CA LEU A 150 -14.38 -12.42 -4.97
C LEU A 150 -13.30 -12.04 -6.00
N GLN A 151 -13.51 -10.97 -6.78
CA GLN A 151 -12.51 -10.44 -7.71
C GLN A 151 -11.24 -9.97 -6.97
N ILE A 152 -11.40 -9.30 -5.83
CA ILE A 152 -10.27 -8.86 -5.00
C ILE A 152 -9.50 -10.07 -4.46
N LEU A 153 -10.20 -11.11 -3.98
CA LEU A 153 -9.57 -12.36 -3.53
C LEU A 153 -8.73 -13.01 -4.63
N PHE A 154 -9.30 -13.17 -5.83
CA PHE A 154 -8.57 -13.73 -6.97
C PHE A 154 -7.37 -12.88 -7.37
N THR A 155 -7.50 -11.55 -7.32
CA THR A 155 -6.39 -10.64 -7.60
C THR A 155 -5.25 -10.85 -6.59
N GLY A 156 -5.58 -10.99 -5.30
CA GLY A 156 -4.61 -11.31 -4.26
C GLY A 156 -3.89 -12.64 -4.48
N PHE A 157 -4.64 -13.68 -4.85
CA PHE A 157 -4.09 -15.00 -5.16
C PHE A 157 -3.15 -14.97 -6.36
N THR A 158 -3.55 -14.34 -7.46
CA THR A 158 -2.71 -14.19 -8.66
C THR A 158 -1.43 -13.41 -8.35
N ALA A 159 -1.50 -12.36 -7.54
CA ALA A 159 -0.33 -11.60 -7.12
C ALA A 159 0.65 -12.47 -6.30
N ASP A 160 0.14 -13.28 -5.38
CA ASP A 160 0.93 -14.20 -4.56
C ASP A 160 1.62 -15.27 -5.43
N LEU A 161 0.89 -15.83 -6.41
CA LEU A 161 1.43 -16.76 -7.38
C LEU A 161 2.58 -16.15 -8.20
N ILE A 162 2.41 -14.92 -8.70
CA ILE A 162 3.44 -14.21 -9.48
C ILE A 162 4.71 -14.00 -8.64
N ILE A 163 4.55 -13.60 -7.37
CA ILE A 163 5.69 -13.39 -6.47
C ILE A 163 6.40 -14.70 -6.17
N SER A 164 5.66 -15.76 -5.85
CA SER A 164 6.23 -17.10 -5.63
C SER A 164 6.99 -17.61 -6.85
N LEU A 165 6.46 -17.39 -8.06
CA LEU A 165 7.15 -17.75 -9.29
C LEU A 165 8.42 -16.91 -9.52
N SER A 166 8.37 -15.61 -9.25
CA SER A 166 9.53 -14.72 -9.37
C SER A 166 10.64 -15.05 -8.38
N GLU A 167 10.29 -15.44 -7.15
CA GLU A 167 11.27 -15.88 -6.16
C GLU A 167 11.95 -17.19 -6.58
N ARG A 168 11.18 -18.17 -7.08
CA ARG A 168 11.73 -19.44 -7.59
C ARG A 168 12.69 -19.22 -8.76
N ASP A 169 12.35 -18.35 -9.71
CA ASP A 169 13.22 -18.03 -10.87
C ASP A 169 14.55 -17.41 -10.43
N LYS A 170 14.53 -16.49 -9.46
CA LYS A 170 15.76 -15.90 -8.89
C LYS A 170 16.63 -16.96 -8.21
N THR A 171 16.02 -17.88 -7.46
CA THR A 171 16.76 -18.98 -6.82
C THR A 171 17.40 -19.89 -7.85
N SER A 172 16.68 -20.27 -8.92
CA SER A 172 17.22 -21.11 -10.00
C SER A 172 18.46 -20.47 -10.65
N LYS A 173 18.37 -19.19 -11.06
CA LYS A 173 19.49 -18.48 -11.69
C LYS A 173 20.71 -18.39 -10.78
N THR A 174 20.49 -18.15 -9.49
CA THR A 174 21.58 -18.10 -8.50
C THR A 174 22.28 -19.46 -8.36
N LEU A 175 21.52 -20.55 -8.42
CA LEU A 175 22.09 -21.91 -8.37
C LEU A 175 22.89 -22.23 -9.63
N ASP A 176 22.39 -21.86 -10.80
CA ASP A 176 23.09 -22.05 -12.08
C ASP A 176 24.42 -21.28 -12.11
N ASP A 177 24.43 -20.03 -11.62
CA ASP A 177 25.64 -19.21 -11.49
C ASP A 177 26.67 -19.83 -10.53
N LEU A 178 26.21 -20.39 -9.40
CA LEU A 178 27.08 -21.05 -8.42
C LEU A 178 27.66 -22.38 -8.93
N ILE A 179 26.88 -23.16 -9.68
CA ILE A 179 27.36 -24.40 -10.31
C ILE A 179 28.41 -24.07 -11.36
N LYS A 180 28.18 -23.03 -12.18
CA LYS A 180 29.13 -22.57 -13.19
C LYS A 180 30.45 -22.11 -12.58
N TYR A 181 30.40 -21.34 -11.48
CA TYR A 181 31.60 -20.90 -10.75
C TYR A 181 32.40 -22.07 -10.15
N LYS A 182 31.75 -23.16 -9.76
CA LYS A 182 32.43 -24.34 -9.17
C LYS A 182 33.02 -25.30 -10.21
N SER A 183 32.63 -25.16 -11.49
CA SER A 183 33.14 -25.99 -12.59
C SER A 183 34.37 -25.41 -13.31
N GLU A 184 34.76 -24.19 -12.97
CA GLU A 184 36.01 -23.52 -13.38
C GLU A 184 37.07 -23.62 -12.28
#